data_AF-A0AAD9PWS4-F1
#
_entry.id   AF-A0AAD9PWS4-F1
#
_cell.length_a   1.000
_cell.length_b   1.000
_cell.length_c   1.000
_cell.angle_alpha   90.00
_cell.angle_beta   90.00
_cell.angle_gamma   90.00
#
_symmetry.space_group_name_H-M   'P 1'
#
loop_
_entity.id
_entity.type
_entity.pdbx_description
1 polymer ?
#
loop_
_entity_poly.entity_id
_entity_poly.type
_entity_poly.pdbx_seq_one_letter_code
_entity_poly.pdbx_strand_id
1 'polypeptide(L)'
;MPLPMKLFEISDVVHSDERKDVGARNHRRFCAINYNKTPGFEVIHGLLDRTMQLLEVSYTEDKTSTTGYYLKAHEDGTFFPGRCALVIANGRQIGIMGVLHPDVVHNFELNLPCAILELDVEEFL
;
A
#
# COMPACT_ATOMS: atom_id res chain seq x y z
N MET A 1 16.10 2.43 18.12
CA MET A 1 14.88 1.62 18.39
C MET A 1 15.19 0.15 18.13
N PRO A 2 14.61 -0.78 18.90
CA PRO A 2 14.77 -2.21 18.62
C PRO A 2 14.04 -2.58 17.32
N LEU A 3 14.61 -3.51 16.55
CA LEU A 3 13.98 -4.09 15.37
C LEU A 3 13.07 -5.26 15.77
N PRO A 4 11.98 -5.52 15.04
CA PRO A 4 11.51 -4.80 13.85
C PRO A 4 10.82 -3.47 14.19
N MET A 5 11.01 -2.45 13.34
CA MET A 5 10.23 -1.21 13.42
C MET A 5 8.99 -1.36 12.53
N LYS A 6 7.81 -1.30 13.17
CA LYS A 6 6.50 -1.36 12.52
C LYS A 6 5.78 -0.06 12.79
N LEU A 7 5.64 0.78 11.77
CA LEU A 7 4.99 2.08 11.89
C LEU A 7 3.82 2.13 10.93
N PHE A 8 2.83 2.96 11.24
CA PHE A 8 1.73 3.25 10.35
C PHE A 8 1.19 4.66 10.63
N GLU A 9 0.51 5.22 9.65
CA GLU A 9 -0.18 6.50 9.75
C GLU A 9 -1.44 6.49 8.89
N ILE A 10 -2.47 7.24 9.32
CA ILE A 10 -3.71 7.47 8.58
C ILE A 10 -3.95 8.97 8.49
N SER A 11 -3.59 9.58 7.36
CA SER A 11 -3.56 11.04 7.16
C SER A 11 -3.90 11.41 5.73
N ASP A 12 -4.12 12.70 5.48
CA ASP A 12 -4.47 13.20 4.15
C ASP A 12 -3.22 13.46 3.30
N VAL A 13 -3.29 13.10 2.02
CA VAL A 13 -2.35 13.55 0.98
C VAL A 13 -3.08 14.44 -0.03
N VAL A 14 -2.36 15.39 -0.61
CA VAL A 14 -2.94 16.35 -1.57
C VAL A 14 -2.66 15.89 -3.00
N HIS A 15 -3.72 15.72 -3.78
CA HIS A 15 -3.63 15.43 -5.22
C HIS A 15 -4.17 16.62 -6.01
N SER A 16 -3.48 16.97 -7.10
CA SER A 16 -3.97 17.98 -8.03
C SER A 16 -5.26 17.51 -8.71
N ASP A 17 -6.26 18.38 -8.77
CA ASP A 17 -7.57 18.10 -9.39
C ASP A 17 -8.18 19.39 -9.93
N GLU A 18 -8.10 19.57 -11.25
CA GLU A 18 -8.64 20.74 -11.97
C GLU A 18 -10.16 20.87 -11.88
N ARG A 19 -10.88 19.82 -11.44
CA ARG A 19 -12.34 19.85 -11.26
C ARG A 19 -12.75 20.51 -9.95
N LYS A 20 -11.80 20.70 -9.02
CA LYS A 20 -12.03 21.41 -7.76
C LYS A 20 -11.75 22.89 -7.93
N ASP A 21 -12.51 23.72 -7.24
CA ASP A 21 -12.37 25.18 -7.23
C ASP A 21 -10.97 25.64 -6.78
N VAL A 22 -10.37 24.95 -5.82
CA VAL A 22 -9.00 25.19 -5.35
C VAL A 22 -7.91 24.46 -6.15
N GLY A 23 -8.28 23.67 -7.17
CA GLY A 23 -7.35 22.92 -8.02
C GLY A 23 -6.70 21.69 -7.36
N ALA A 24 -7.16 21.29 -6.18
CA ALA A 24 -6.62 20.15 -5.44
C ALA A 24 -7.71 19.43 -4.61
N ARG A 25 -7.47 18.16 -4.30
CA ARG A 25 -8.29 17.36 -3.38
C ARG A 25 -7.42 16.60 -2.39
N ASN A 26 -7.93 16.44 -1.17
CA ASN A 26 -7.34 15.59 -0.15
C ASN A 26 -7.83 14.14 -0.34
N HIS A 27 -6.94 13.18 -0.08
CA HIS A 27 -7.27 11.75 -0.02
C HIS A 27 -6.77 11.21 1.31
N ARG A 28 -7.64 10.56 2.07
CA ARG A 28 -7.24 9.84 3.29
C ARG A 28 -6.46 8.58 2.92
N ARG A 29 -5.16 8.55 3.24
CA ARG A 29 -4.28 7.40 3.00
C ARG A 29 -3.98 6.68 4.30
N PHE A 30 -4.07 5.35 4.26
CA PHE A 30 -3.50 4.47 5.27
C PHE A 30 -2.17 3.93 4.76
N CYS A 31 -1.07 4.31 5.41
CA CYS A 31 0.27 3.87 5.07
C CYS A 31 0.87 3.08 6.23
N ALA A 32 1.56 1.98 5.93
CA ALA A 32 2.25 1.17 6.91
C ALA A 32 3.60 0.69 6.38
N ILE A 33 4.56 0.54 7.30
CA ILE A 33 5.94 0.18 7.00
C ILE A 33 6.43 -0.89 7.98
N ASN A 34 7.11 -1.90 7.44
CA ASN A 34 7.83 -2.92 8.19
C ASN A 34 9.31 -2.85 7.82
N TYR A 35 10.11 -2.32 8.74
CA TYR A 35 11.55 -2.19 8.61
C TYR A 35 12.25 -3.23 9.50
N ASN A 36 12.93 -4.18 8.88
CA ASN A 36 13.48 -5.34 9.58
C ASN A 36 14.69 -5.94 8.85
N LYS A 37 15.41 -6.86 9.49
CA LYS A 37 16.55 -7.60 8.88
C LYS A 37 16.14 -8.39 7.64
N THR A 38 14.87 -8.77 7.53
CA THR A 38 14.26 -9.39 6.36
C THR A 38 13.17 -8.48 5.80
N PRO A 39 12.86 -8.52 4.49
CA PRO A 39 11.87 -7.65 3.88
C PRO A 39 10.49 -7.70 4.55
N GLY A 40 10.02 -8.91 4.89
CA GLY A 40 8.71 -9.09 5.54
C GLY A 40 7.53 -8.71 4.65
N PHE A 41 7.59 -9.07 3.36
CA PHE A 41 6.48 -8.84 2.42
C PHE A 41 5.19 -9.50 2.93
N GLU A 42 5.30 -10.70 3.47
CA GLU A 42 4.23 -11.47 4.11
C GLU A 42 3.61 -10.76 5.33
N VAL A 43 4.38 -9.92 6.04
CA VAL A 43 3.87 -9.16 7.20
C VAL A 43 2.95 -8.04 6.74
N ILE A 44 3.36 -7.30 5.70
CA ILE A 44 2.55 -6.25 5.09
C ILE A 44 1.35 -6.84 4.33
N HIS A 45 1.51 -8.01 3.71
CA HIS A 45 0.39 -8.75 3.12
C HIS A 45 -0.65 -9.15 4.18
N GLY A 46 -0.20 -9.72 5.31
CA GLY A 46 -1.11 -10.05 6.41
C GLY A 46 -1.78 -8.83 7.04
N LEU A 47 -1.10 -7.67 7.04
CA LEU A 47 -1.72 -6.40 7.45
C LEU A 47 -2.83 -5.99 6.48
N LEU A 48 -2.58 -6.06 5.17
CA LEU A 48 -3.60 -5.83 4.14
C LEU A 48 -4.82 -6.74 4.36
N ASP A 49 -4.60 -8.05 4.50
CA ASP A 49 -5.67 -9.02 4.70
C ASP A 49 -6.48 -8.70 5.97
N ARG A 50 -5.80 -8.32 7.06
CA ARG A 50 -6.46 -7.93 8.29
C ARG A 50 -7.28 -6.64 8.12
N THR A 51 -6.77 -5.66 7.38
CA THR A 51 -7.48 -4.41 7.11
C THR A 51 -8.72 -4.67 6.25
N MET A 52 -8.61 -5.46 5.18
CA MET A 52 -9.75 -5.81 4.33
C MET A 52 -10.82 -6.59 5.11
N GLN A 53 -10.41 -7.49 6.00
CA GLN A 53 -11.32 -8.20 6.89
C GLN A 53 -12.10 -7.25 7.80
N LEU A 54 -11.44 -6.21 8.36
CA LEU A 54 -12.10 -5.21 9.21
C LEU A 54 -13.05 -4.29 8.43
N LEU A 55 -12.80 -4.12 7.13
CA LEU A 55 -13.65 -3.36 6.20
C LEU A 55 -14.74 -4.24 5.56
N GLU A 56 -14.85 -5.52 5.96
CA GLU A 56 -15.80 -6.50 5.41
C GLU A 56 -15.66 -6.74 3.89
N VAL A 57 -14.45 -6.54 3.36
CA VAL A 57 -14.13 -6.76 1.95
C VAL A 57 -13.50 -8.14 1.80
N SER A 58 -14.23 -9.06 1.18
CA SER A 58 -13.76 -10.44 0.99
C SER A 58 -12.70 -10.54 -0.11
N TYR A 59 -11.72 -11.42 0.07
CA TYR A 59 -10.78 -11.77 -1.00
C TYR A 59 -11.52 -12.47 -2.15
N THR A 60 -11.16 -12.15 -3.39
CA THR A 60 -11.69 -12.81 -4.58
C THR A 60 -10.55 -13.28 -5.49
N GLU A 61 -10.66 -14.49 -6.03
CA GLU A 61 -9.79 -14.97 -7.11
C GLU A 61 -10.28 -14.50 -8.48
N ASP A 62 -11.57 -14.16 -8.58
CA ASP A 62 -12.17 -13.62 -9.79
C ASP A 62 -11.80 -12.15 -9.96
N LYS A 63 -10.79 -11.91 -10.79
CA LYS A 63 -10.27 -10.58 -11.15
C LYS A 63 -11.26 -9.74 -11.97
N THR A 64 -12.34 -10.35 -12.44
CA THR A 64 -13.42 -9.67 -13.16
C THR A 64 -14.59 -9.28 -12.24
N SER A 65 -14.60 -9.79 -11.01
CA SER A 65 -15.61 -9.46 -10.02
C SER A 65 -15.59 -7.96 -9.69
N THR A 66 -16.78 -7.37 -9.59
CA THR A 66 -16.98 -6.00 -9.11
C THR A 66 -17.04 -5.93 -7.58
N THR A 67 -16.92 -7.06 -6.89
CA THR A 67 -16.98 -7.16 -5.43
C THR A 67 -15.76 -7.89 -4.88
N GLY A 68 -15.30 -7.44 -3.72
CA GLY A 68 -14.14 -8.00 -3.03
C GLY A 68 -12.82 -7.34 -3.45
N TYR A 69 -11.71 -7.90 -2.96
CA TYR A 69 -10.36 -7.42 -3.27
C TYR A 69 -9.45 -8.53 -3.78
N TYR A 70 -8.45 -8.15 -4.58
CA TYR A 70 -7.39 -9.04 -5.04
C TYR A 70 -6.09 -8.26 -5.29
N LEU A 71 -4.99 -9.00 -5.39
CA LEU A 71 -3.68 -8.44 -5.73
C LEU A 71 -3.34 -8.66 -7.20
N LYS A 72 -2.80 -7.61 -7.82
CA LYS A 72 -2.28 -7.66 -9.19
C LYS A 72 -0.79 -7.33 -9.16
N ALA A 73 0.04 -8.25 -9.64
CA ALA A 73 1.48 -7.99 -9.80
C ALA A 73 1.71 -6.74 -10.65
N HIS A 74 2.66 -5.90 -10.22
CA HIS A 74 2.95 -4.62 -10.83
C HIS A 74 4.44 -4.33 -10.73
N GLU A 75 4.96 -3.58 -11.70
CA GLU A 75 6.36 -3.15 -11.74
C GLU A 75 6.40 -1.62 -11.58
N ASP A 76 7.14 -1.16 -10.58
CA ASP A 76 7.32 0.25 -10.27
C ASP A 76 8.76 0.46 -9.75
N GLY A 77 9.43 1.52 -10.23
CA GLY A 77 10.84 1.77 -9.92
C GLY A 77 11.11 2.07 -8.44
N THR A 78 10.08 2.36 -7.65
CA THR A 78 10.18 2.55 -6.20
C THR A 78 10.40 1.22 -5.46
N PHE A 79 10.04 0.11 -6.09
CA PHE A 79 10.02 -1.22 -5.48
C PHE A 79 11.05 -2.16 -6.08
N PHE A 80 11.39 -3.22 -5.34
CA PHE A 80 12.22 -4.29 -5.84
C PHE A 80 11.46 -5.09 -6.92
N PRO A 81 12.08 -5.38 -8.09
CA PRO A 81 11.40 -6.06 -9.19
C PRO A 81 10.76 -7.39 -8.76
N GLY A 82 9.53 -7.64 -9.22
CA GLY A 82 8.74 -8.81 -8.83
C GLY A 82 8.26 -8.83 -7.37
N ARG A 83 8.49 -7.77 -6.59
CA ARG A 83 8.03 -7.62 -5.19
C ARG A 83 7.15 -6.40 -5.00
N CYS A 84 6.28 -6.14 -5.98
CA CYS A 84 5.28 -5.08 -5.97
C CYS A 84 3.93 -5.62 -6.46
N ALA A 85 2.86 -5.21 -5.79
CA ALA A 85 1.50 -5.54 -6.15
C ALA A 85 0.57 -4.35 -5.94
N LEU A 86 -0.32 -4.12 -6.91
CA LEU A 86 -1.46 -3.24 -6.74
C LEU A 86 -2.54 -3.95 -5.94
N VAL A 87 -3.18 -3.19 -5.06
CA VAL A 87 -4.38 -3.61 -4.33
C VAL A 87 -5.59 -3.12 -5.11
N ILE A 88 -6.38 -4.07 -5.62
CA ILE A 88 -7.62 -3.80 -6.34
C ILE A 88 -8.78 -4.17 -5.44
N ALA A 89 -9.73 -3.26 -5.22
CA ALA A 89 -10.98 -3.54 -4.52
C ALA A 89 -12.16 -2.98 -5.33
N ASN A 90 -13.25 -3.75 -5.42
CA ASN A 90 -14.47 -3.37 -6.14
C ASN A 90 -14.20 -2.86 -7.58
N GLY A 91 -13.26 -3.50 -8.27
CA GLY A 91 -12.85 -3.14 -9.63
C GLY A 91 -11.98 -1.88 -9.76
N ARG A 92 -11.56 -1.26 -8.65
CA ARG A 92 -10.71 -0.05 -8.61
C ARG A 92 -9.37 -0.32 -7.96
N GLN A 93 -8.32 0.34 -8.45
CA GLN A 93 -7.04 0.36 -7.76
C GLN A 93 -7.15 1.28 -6.55
N ILE A 94 -7.06 0.70 -5.37
CA ILE A 94 -7.14 1.44 -4.10
C ILE A 94 -5.77 1.65 -3.47
N GLY A 95 -4.73 0.93 -3.92
CA GLY A 95 -3.43 1.04 -3.28
C GLY A 95 -2.34 0.21 -3.91
N ILE A 96 -1.21 0.18 -3.23
CA ILE A 96 0.01 -0.51 -3.63
C ILE A 96 0.72 -1.08 -2.40
N MET A 97 1.37 -2.21 -2.57
CA MET A 97 2.22 -2.80 -1.55
C MET A 97 3.45 -3.44 -2.17
N GLY A 98 4.54 -3.48 -1.42
CA GLY A 98 5.76 -4.10 -1.92
C GLY A 98 6.96 -3.92 -1.02
N VAL A 99 8.08 -4.50 -1.47
CA VAL A 99 9.40 -4.27 -0.87
C VAL A 99 10.05 -3.12 -1.62
N LEU A 100 10.51 -2.10 -0.90
CA LEU A 100 11.19 -0.95 -1.50
C LEU A 100 12.49 -1.37 -2.21
N HIS A 101 12.81 -0.68 -3.30
CA HIS A 101 14.09 -0.87 -3.99
C HIS A 101 15.26 -0.48 -3.07
N PRO A 102 16.38 -1.22 -3.05
CA PRO A 102 17.54 -0.88 -2.23
C PRO A 102 18.03 0.55 -2.42
N ASP A 103 17.99 1.07 -3.66
CA ASP A 103 18.39 2.46 -3.95
C ASP A 103 17.47 3.47 -3.26
N VAL A 104 16.16 3.21 -3.20
CA VAL A 104 15.21 4.06 -2.46
C VAL A 104 15.57 4.05 -0.99
N VAL A 105 15.71 2.86 -0.40
CA VAL A 105 16.09 2.69 1.02
C VAL A 105 17.40 3.44 1.33
N HIS A 106 18.41 3.31 0.45
CA HIS A 106 19.70 3.96 0.63
C HIS A 106 19.64 5.48 0.50
N ASN A 107 18.84 6.01 -0.43
CA ASN A 107 18.63 7.45 -0.61
C ASN A 107 17.93 8.10 0.59
N PHE A 108 17.22 7.32 1.40
CA PHE A 108 16.65 7.74 2.69
C PHE A 108 17.57 7.45 3.89
N GLU A 109 18.84 7.14 3.65
CA GLU A 109 19.86 6.85 4.67
C GLU A 109 19.52 5.65 5.57
N LEU A 110 18.72 4.72 5.04
CA LEU A 110 18.37 3.46 5.69
C LEU A 110 19.26 2.32 5.16
N ASN A 111 19.40 1.26 5.95
CA ASN A 111 20.34 0.17 5.67
C ASN A 111 19.74 -1.24 5.75
N LEU A 112 18.45 -1.37 6.07
CA LEU A 112 17.74 -2.64 6.11
C LEU A 112 16.56 -2.65 5.15
N PRO A 113 16.13 -3.83 4.68
CA PRO A 113 14.94 -3.97 3.86
C PRO A 113 13.69 -3.39 4.51
N CYS A 114 12.81 -2.91 3.64
CA CYS A 114 11.59 -2.23 4.01
C CYS A 114 10.44 -2.70 3.14
N ALA A 115 9.38 -3.23 3.74
CA ALA A 115 8.12 -3.49 3.06
C ALA A 115 7.08 -2.44 3.44
N ILE A 116 6.30 -1.98 2.48
CA ILE A 116 5.28 -0.95 2.67
C ILE A 116 3.93 -1.37 2.11
N LEU A 117 2.87 -0.82 2.68
CA LEU A 117 1.49 -0.85 2.20
C LEU A 117 0.97 0.58 2.20
N GLU A 118 0.33 0.99 1.13
CA GLU A 118 -0.40 2.24 1.04
C GLU A 118 -1.78 1.98 0.42
N LEU A 119 -2.83 2.41 1.12
CA LEU A 119 -4.22 2.27 0.71
C LEU A 119 -4.94 3.62 0.76
N ASP A 120 -5.78 3.85 -0.23
CA ASP A 120 -6.86 4.82 -0.19
C ASP A 120 -7.99 4.25 0.64
N VAL A 121 -8.29 4.86 1.78
CA VAL A 121 -9.40 4.40 2.63
C VAL A 121 -10.72 5.11 2.30
N GLU A 122 -10.70 6.19 1.51
CA GLU A 122 -11.93 6.86 1.10
C GLU A 122 -12.76 6.01 0.13
N GLU A 123 -12.14 5.07 -0.57
CA GLU A 123 -12.85 4.13 -1.46
C GLU A 123 -13.77 3.15 -0.69
N PHE A 124 -13.75 3.17 0.65
CA PHE A 124 -14.62 2.38 1.52
C PHE A 124 -15.65 3.20 2.32
N LEU A 125 -15.70 4.52 2.11
CA LEU A 125 -16.66 5.44 2.74
C LEU A 125 -17.83 5.76 1.80
#